data_AF-A0A959Z7B4-F1
#
_entry.id   AF-A0A959Z7B4-F1
#
_cell.length_a   1.000
_cell.length_b   1.000
_cell.length_c   1.000
_cell.angle_alpha   90.00
_cell.angle_beta   90.00
_cell.angle_gamma   90.00
#
_symmetry.space_group_name_H-M   'P 1'
#
loop_
_entity.id
_entity.type
_entity.pdbx_description
1 polymer ?
#
loop_
_entity_poly.entity_id
_entity_poly.type
_entity_poly.pdbx_seq_one_letter_code
_entity_poly.pdbx_strand_id
1 'polypeptide(L)'
;RLNDTLVENRNCYQVLVILKNKMTLPGFATKLEDDEGSISETTYFIDKETNYLIKMKGVFYSTDHPEQKIFIDQTYYDIKFNLNINEEEQFNTSDESVEGYEKIEMEPI
;
A
#
# COMPACT_ATOMS: atom_id res chain seq x y z
N ARG A 1 2.85 -22.85 3.55
CA ARG A 1 1.49 -23.27 3.10
C ARG A 1 0.63 -22.03 3.15
N LEU A 2 -0.05 -21.68 2.05
CA LEU A 2 -1.08 -20.64 2.09
C LEU A 2 -2.19 -21.17 3.00
N ASN A 3 -2.54 -20.41 4.03
CA ASN A 3 -3.69 -20.76 4.85
C ASN A 3 -4.93 -20.27 4.11
N ASP A 4 -5.88 -21.18 3.95
CA ASP A 4 -7.18 -20.86 3.40
C ASP A 4 -7.99 -20.16 4.48
N THR A 5 -8.59 -19.02 4.14
CA THR A 5 -9.41 -18.23 5.07
C THR A 5 -10.63 -17.68 4.36
N LEU A 6 -11.67 -17.36 5.14
CA LEU A 6 -12.88 -16.71 4.66
C LEU A 6 -12.82 -15.24 5.06
N VAL A 7 -12.81 -14.34 4.09
CA VAL A 7 -12.78 -12.88 4.32
C VAL A 7 -13.85 -12.24 3.46
N GLU A 8 -14.73 -11.43 4.06
CA GLU A 8 -15.87 -10.79 3.38
C GLU A 8 -16.71 -11.79 2.55
N ASN A 9 -16.96 -12.99 3.11
CA ASN A 9 -17.64 -14.12 2.47
C ASN A 9 -16.95 -14.70 1.21
N ARG A 10 -15.67 -14.40 0.99
CA ARG A 10 -14.86 -14.94 -0.11
C ARG A 10 -13.78 -15.87 0.42
N ASN A 11 -13.59 -16.99 -0.28
CA ASN A 11 -12.47 -17.88 0.00
C ASN A 11 -11.19 -17.25 -0.51
N CYS A 12 -10.22 -17.08 0.39
CA CYS A 12 -9.00 -16.35 0.09
C CYS A 12 -7.76 -17.18 0.39
N TYR A 13 -6.71 -16.93 -0.37
CA TYR A 13 -5.34 -17.17 0.07
C TYR A 13 -4.94 -16.10 1.08
N GLN A 14 -4.32 -16.50 2.17
CA GLN A 14 -3.64 -15.59 3.09
C GLN A 14 -2.12 -15.64 2.87
N VAL A 15 -1.53 -14.48 2.59
CA VAL A 15 -0.09 -14.32 2.42
C VAL A 15 0.44 -13.36 3.49
N LEU A 16 1.35 -13.83 4.34
CA LEU A 16 2.06 -13.00 5.31
C LEU A 16 3.45 -12.67 4.76
N VAL A 17 3.74 -11.38 4.64
CA VAL A 17 5.04 -10.84 4.28
C VAL A 17 5.62 -10.15 5.50
N ILE A 18 6.81 -10.59 5.93
CA ILE A 18 7.53 -9.99 7.06
C ILE A 18 8.85 -9.44 6.55
N LEU A 19 9.05 -8.15 6.71
CA LEU A 19 10.29 -7.46 6.45
C LEU A 19 10.91 -7.15 7.81
N LYS A 20 11.99 -7.88 8.12
CA LYS A 20 12.69 -7.73 9.41
C LYS A 20 13.61 -6.51 9.45
N ASN A 21 13.87 -5.91 8.28
CA ASN A 21 14.58 -4.66 8.11
C ASN A 21 14.19 -4.08 6.74
N LYS A 22 13.63 -2.86 6.69
CA LYS A 22 13.16 -2.23 5.45
C LYS A 22 14.28 -1.64 4.57
N MET A 23 15.52 -1.57 5.06
CA MET A 23 16.70 -1.11 4.29
C MET A 23 16.85 -1.78 2.91
N THR A 24 16.31 -2.99 2.73
CA THR A 24 16.49 -3.78 1.50
C THR A 24 15.40 -3.57 0.45
N LEU A 25 14.40 -2.73 0.71
CA LEU A 25 13.32 -2.44 -0.23
C LEU A 25 13.57 -1.14 -0.99
N PRO A 26 13.68 -1.18 -2.33
CA PRO A 26 13.67 0.05 -3.10
C PRO A 26 12.25 0.66 -3.07
N GLY A 27 12.06 1.73 -2.30
CA GLY A 27 10.81 2.52 -2.28
C GLY A 27 10.74 3.61 -1.20
N PHE A 28 10.19 4.77 -1.59
CA PHE A 28 9.67 5.94 -0.85
C PHE A 28 10.43 6.58 0.33
N ALA A 29 11.49 5.98 0.87
CA ALA A 29 12.37 6.69 1.80
C ALA A 29 13.36 7.54 1.00
N THR A 30 13.40 8.84 1.28
CA THR A 30 14.40 9.76 0.70
C THR A 30 15.83 9.36 1.10
N LYS A 31 15.99 8.62 2.21
CA LYS A 31 17.24 7.95 2.62
C LYS A 31 16.91 6.58 3.19
N LEU A 32 17.57 5.54 2.66
CA LEU A 32 17.37 4.16 3.12
C LEU A 32 17.73 3.99 4.61
N GLU A 33 18.77 4.68 5.08
CA GLU A 33 19.32 4.64 6.44
C GLU A 33 18.28 4.96 7.54
N ASP A 34 17.26 5.76 7.22
CA ASP A 34 16.21 6.15 8.18
C ASP A 34 15.24 4.98 8.49
N ASP A 35 15.29 3.90 7.70
CA ASP A 35 14.47 2.69 7.86
C ASP A 35 15.24 1.52 8.52
N GLU A 36 16.46 1.74 9.03
CA GLU A 36 17.20 0.72 9.77
C GLU A 36 16.44 0.32 11.04
N GLY A 37 16.27 -0.99 11.25
CA GLY A 37 15.48 -1.52 12.37
C GLY A 37 13.96 -1.36 12.21
N SER A 38 13.48 -0.84 11.07
CA SER A 38 12.06 -0.79 10.74
C SER A 38 11.54 -2.17 10.34
N ILE A 39 10.57 -2.68 11.09
CA ILE A 39 9.88 -3.95 10.85
C ILE A 39 8.52 -3.66 10.23
N SER A 40 8.16 -4.48 9.23
CA SER A 40 6.85 -4.49 8.61
C SER A 40 6.30 -5.89 8.55
N GLU A 41 5.07 -6.05 9.01
CA GLU A 41 4.31 -7.28 8.88
C GLU A 41 3.05 -6.94 8.09
N THR A 42 2.91 -7.51 6.89
CA THR A 42 1.77 -7.25 6.03
C THR A 42 1.10 -8.56 5.65
N THR A 43 -0.18 -8.68 5.98
CA THR A 43 -1.03 -9.80 5.59
C THR A 43 -1.92 -9.36 4.43
N TYR A 44 -1.79 -10.06 3.31
CA TYR A 44 -2.63 -9.90 2.13
C TYR A 44 -3.67 -11.02 2.07
N PHE A 45 -4.89 -10.66 1.70
CA PHE A 45 -5.99 -11.60 1.46
C PHE A 45 -6.37 -11.53 -0.02
N ILE A 46 -6.05 -12.59 -0.74
CA ILE A 46 -6.22 -12.68 -2.19
C ILE A 46 -7.38 -13.64 -2.46
N ASP A 47 -8.44 -13.15 -3.09
CA ASP A 47 -9.60 -13.94 -3.49
C ASP A 47 -9.17 -15.08 -4.42
N LYS A 48 -9.54 -16.31 -4.09
CA LYS A 48 -9.11 -17.50 -4.85
C LYS A 48 -9.76 -17.60 -6.22
N GLU A 49 -10.94 -17.02 -6.39
CA GLU A 49 -11.67 -17.07 -7.65
C GLU A 49 -11.04 -16.11 -8.67
N THR A 50 -10.80 -14.88 -8.24
CA THR A 50 -10.33 -13.80 -9.12
C THR A 50 -8.81 -13.60 -9.10
N ASN A 51 -8.11 -14.15 -8.08
CA ASN A 51 -6.71 -13.90 -7.76
C ASN A 51 -6.41 -12.41 -7.46
N TYR A 52 -7.42 -11.65 -7.05
CA TYR A 52 -7.27 -10.23 -6.72
C TYR A 52 -7.17 -9.99 -5.23
N LEU A 53 -6.40 -8.97 -4.85
CA LEU A 53 -6.30 -8.51 -3.47
C LEU A 53 -7.62 -7.89 -3.04
N ILE A 54 -8.23 -8.41 -1.98
CA ILE A 54 -9.49 -7.86 -1.45
C ILE A 54 -9.29 -7.15 -0.11
N LYS A 55 -8.22 -7.47 0.62
CA LYS A 55 -7.93 -6.87 1.91
C LYS A 55 -6.44 -6.94 2.22
N MET A 56 -5.91 -5.92 2.88
CA MET A 56 -4.56 -5.86 3.38
C MET A 56 -4.57 -5.37 4.83
N LYS A 57 -3.80 -6.03 5.69
CA LYS A 57 -3.54 -5.61 7.07
C LYS A 57 -2.05 -5.43 7.26
N GLY A 58 -1.64 -4.26 7.71
CA GLY A 58 -0.24 -3.92 7.97
C GLY A 58 0.00 -3.59 9.43
N VAL A 59 1.15 -4.00 9.94
CA VAL A 59 1.72 -3.54 11.21
C VAL A 59 3.13 -3.08 10.95
N PHE A 60 3.47 -1.89 11.41
CA PHE A 60 4.80 -1.29 11.26
C PHE A 60 5.30 -0.81 12.61
N TYR A 61 6.57 -1.07 12.91
CA TYR A 61 7.21 -0.64 14.15
C TYR A 61 8.73 -0.62 13.99
N SER A 62 9.41 0.19 14.80
CA SER A 62 10.87 0.14 14.94
C SER A 62 11.26 -0.88 16.01
N THR A 63 12.41 -1.55 15.84
CA THR A 63 13.00 -2.42 16.86
C THR A 63 13.31 -1.71 18.16
N ASP A 64 13.60 -0.40 18.11
CA ASP A 64 13.99 0.39 19.28
C ASP A 64 12.78 0.81 20.12
N HIS A 65 11.61 0.90 19.49
CA HIS A 65 10.34 1.31 20.10
C HIS A 65 9.20 0.37 19.65
N PRO A 66 9.27 -0.93 19.97
CA PRO A 66 8.32 -1.94 19.45
C PRO A 66 6.88 -1.75 19.94
N GLU A 67 6.67 -0.94 20.99
CA GLU A 67 5.37 -0.52 21.48
C GLU A 67 4.70 0.53 20.58
N GLN A 68 5.48 1.31 19.81
CA GLN A 68 4.98 2.35 18.92
C GLN A 68 4.62 1.74 17.57
N LYS A 69 3.43 1.13 17.51
CA LYS A 69 2.94 0.42 16.32
C LYS A 69 1.99 1.27 15.50
N ILE A 70 2.20 1.26 14.19
CA ILE A 70 1.25 1.79 13.22
C ILE A 70 0.51 0.61 12.60
N PHE A 71 -0.80 0.72 12.50
CA PHE A 71 -1.67 -0.29 11.91
C PHE A 71 -2.35 0.26 10.65
N ILE A 72 -2.44 -0.58 9.63
CA ILE A 72 -3.23 -0.33 8.43
C ILE A 72 -4.22 -1.49 8.28
N ASP A 73 -5.49 -1.17 8.07
CA ASP A 73 -6.52 -2.14 7.67
C ASP A 73 -7.24 -1.55 6.45
N GLN A 74 -6.93 -2.09 5.27
CA GLN A 74 -7.44 -1.60 4.00
C GLN A 74 -8.25 -2.71 3.33
N THR A 75 -9.49 -2.39 2.97
CA THR A 75 -10.36 -3.29 2.18
C THR A 75 -10.59 -2.67 0.81
N TYR A 76 -10.46 -3.47 -0.24
CA TYR A 76 -10.61 -3.04 -1.62
C TYR A 76 -11.97 -3.45 -2.14
N TYR A 77 -12.68 -2.50 -2.75
CA TYR A 77 -14.00 -2.70 -3.34
C TYR A 77 -13.98 -2.30 -4.80
N ASP A 78 -14.83 -2.94 -5.60
CA ASP A 78 -15.10 -2.58 -7.00
C ASP A 78 -13.83 -2.46 -7.87
N ILE A 79 -12.88 -3.39 -7.70
CA ILE A 79 -11.66 -3.41 -8.53
C ILE A 79 -12.03 -3.72 -9.97
N LYS A 80 -11.78 -2.77 -10.87
CA LYS A 80 -11.99 -2.91 -12.31
C LYS A 80 -10.66 -2.84 -13.03
N PHE A 81 -10.46 -3.77 -13.97
CA PHE A 81 -9.28 -3.83 -14.82
C PHE A 81 -9.63 -3.36 -16.23
N ASN A 82 -8.63 -2.85 -16.95
CA ASN A 82 -8.77 -2.41 -18.33
C ASN A 82 -9.91 -1.38 -18.51
N LEU A 83 -10.08 -0.49 -17.53
CA LEU A 83 -10.96 0.66 -17.68
C LEU A 83 -10.45 1.48 -18.87
N ASN A 84 -11.37 1.96 -19.70
CA ASN A 84 -11.02 2.97 -20.69
C ASN A 84 -10.75 4.26 -19.92
N ILE A 85 -9.49 4.69 -19.94
CA ILE A 85 -9.02 5.86 -19.19
C ILE A 85 -9.14 7.07 -20.12
N ASN A 86 -9.80 8.13 -19.65
CA ASN A 86 -9.76 9.43 -20.31
C ASN A 86 -8.57 10.21 -19.75
N GLU A 87 -7.46 10.22 -20.48
CA GLU A 87 -6.23 10.89 -20.06
C GLU A 87 -6.42 12.39 -19.84
N GLU A 88 -7.30 13.03 -20.62
CA GLU A 88 -7.59 14.47 -20.53
C GLU A 88 -8.39 14.87 -19.27
N GLU A 89 -9.00 13.90 -18.59
CA GLU A 89 -9.75 14.13 -17.35
C GLU A 89 -9.03 13.58 -16.11
N GLN A 90 -8.56 12.33 -16.18
CA GLN A 90 -8.09 11.61 -15.00
C GLN A 90 -6.66 11.97 -14.58
N PHE A 91 -5.88 12.51 -15.52
CA PHE A 91 -4.52 12.99 -15.29
C PHE A 91 -4.35 14.46 -15.70
N ASN A 92 -5.46 15.21 -15.69
CA ASN A 92 -5.42 16.62 -16.03
C ASN A 92 -4.72 17.41 -14.92
N THR A 93 -3.56 17.96 -15.26
CA THR A 93 -2.81 18.89 -14.42
C THR A 93 -2.65 20.24 -15.11
N SER A 94 -3.56 20.60 -16.03
CA SER A 94 -3.54 21.90 -16.72
C SER A 94 -3.77 23.02 -15.72
N ASP A 95 -3.25 24.20 -16.02
CA ASP A 95 -3.41 25.37 -15.15
C ASP A 95 -4.87 25.72 -14.90
N GLU A 96 -5.77 25.48 -15.86
CA GLU A 96 -7.21 25.68 -15.68
C GLU A 96 -7.81 24.67 -14.68
N SER A 97 -7.37 23.40 -14.71
CA SER A 97 -7.92 22.36 -13.82
C SER A 97 -7.56 22.56 -12.35
N VAL A 98 -6.45 23.25 -12.07
CA VAL A 98 -5.95 23.54 -10.72
C VAL A 98 -6.08 25.01 -10.34
N GLU A 99 -6.93 25.77 -11.04
CA GLU A 99 -7.19 27.17 -10.72
C GLU A 99 -7.79 27.31 -9.31
N GLY A 100 -7.27 28.26 -8.52
CA GLY A 100 -7.75 28.54 -7.15
C GLY A 100 -7.09 27.70 -6.04
N TYR A 101 -6.24 26.74 -6.39
CA TYR A 101 -5.42 26.01 -5.42
C TYR A 101 -4.06 26.69 -5.21
N GLU A 102 -3.49 26.54 -4.01
CA GLU A 102 -2.11 26.92 -3.74
C GLU A 102 -1.15 25.90 -4.38
N LYS A 103 -0.24 26.38 -5.23
CA LYS A 103 0.74 25.56 -5.94
C LYS A 103 2.07 25.62 -5.21
N ILE A 104 2.56 24.48 -4.75
CA ILE A 104 3.88 24.34 -4.11
C ILE A 104 4.70 23.40 -5.00
N GLU A 105 5.76 23.92 -5.61
CA GLU A 105 6.72 23.13 -6.37
C GLU A 105 7.80 22.60 -5.43
N MET A 106 8.04 21.28 -5.48
CA MET A 106 9.08 20.64 -4.68
C MET A 106 10.21 20.19 -5.59
N GLU A 107 11.41 20.72 -5.36
CA GLU A 107 12.64 20.22 -5.97
C GLU A 107 13.06 18.91 -5.29
N PRO A 108 13.55 17.91 -6.04
CA PRO A 108 14.12 16.71 -5.44
C PRO A 108 15.31 17.07 -4.53
N ILE A 109 15.35 16.48 -3.33
CA ILE A 109 16.42 16.65 -2.35
C ILE A 109 17.64 15.81 -2.72
#